data_AF-A0A9D8S251-F1
#
_entry.id   AF-A0A9D8S251-F1
#
_cell.length_a   1.000
_cell.length_b   1.000
_cell.length_c   1.000
_cell.angle_alpha   90.00
_cell.angle_beta   90.00
_cell.angle_gamma   90.00
#
_symmetry.space_group_name_H-M   'P 1'
#
loop_
_entity.id
_entity.type
_entity.pdbx_description
1 polymer ?
#
loop_
_entity_poly.entity_id
_entity_poly.type
_entity_poly.pdbx_seq_one_letter_code
_entity_poly.pdbx_strand_id
1 'polypeptide(L)' 'MTGEKNDGLVTERSARWTNFRGTFHNQKHGRGISHGDMIDLKREDYRGFDVMEEYITIVSELKDKGF' A
#
# COMPACT_ATOMS: atom_id res chain seq x y z
N MET A 1 -22.41 -7.49 10.23
CA MET A 1 -21.94 -6.22 9.63
C MET A 1 -20.52 -6.47 9.12
N THR A 2 -20.30 -6.51 7.82
CA THR A 2 -18.94 -6.52 7.28
C THR A 2 -18.50 -5.07 7.14
N GLY A 3 -17.59 -4.60 7.99
CA GLY A 3 -17.04 -3.25 7.88
C GLY A 3 -16.37 -3.02 6.53
N GLU A 4 -16.32 -1.77 6.07
CA GLU A 4 -15.59 -1.40 4.85
C GLU A 4 -14.12 -1.86 4.95
N LYS A 5 -13.54 -2.30 3.81
CA LYS A 5 -12.11 -2.64 3.73
C LYS A 5 -11.26 -1.43 4.16
N ASN A 6 -10.32 -1.66 5.05
CA ASN A 6 -9.44 -0.65 5.61
C ASN A 6 -8.08 -1.28 5.98
N ASP A 7 -7.09 -0.43 6.19
CA ASP A 7 -5.73 -0.81 6.57
C ASP A 7 -5.51 -0.85 8.11
N GLY A 8 -6.61 -0.84 8.88
CA GLY A 8 -6.62 -0.72 10.34
C GLY A 8 -6.88 0.70 10.85
N LEU A 9 -6.70 1.74 10.02
CA LEU A 9 -6.94 3.14 10.40
C LEU A 9 -7.80 3.92 9.38
N VAL A 10 -7.60 3.67 8.08
CA VAL A 10 -8.18 4.43 6.98
C VAL A 10 -8.94 3.50 6.02
N THR A 11 -10.16 3.87 5.66
CA THR A 11 -10.92 3.14 4.64
C THR A 11 -10.44 3.49 3.23
N GLU A 12 -10.59 2.56 2.28
CA GLU A 12 -10.22 2.81 0.88
C GLU A 12 -10.93 4.05 0.31
N ARG A 13 -12.20 4.25 0.67
CA ARG A 13 -12.98 5.43 0.26
C ARG A 13 -12.32 6.72 0.73
N SER A 14 -11.80 6.73 1.97
CA SER A 14 -11.10 7.89 2.53
C SER A 14 -9.72 8.13 1.90
N ALA A 15 -9.04 7.08 1.43
CA ALA A 15 -7.69 7.18 0.85
C ALA A 15 -7.70 7.64 -0.62
N ARG A 16 -8.85 7.58 -1.32
CA ARG A 16 -8.95 7.93 -2.74
C ARG A 16 -8.72 9.42 -2.96
N TRP A 17 -7.62 9.75 -3.65
CA TRP A 17 -7.28 11.11 -4.07
C TRP A 17 -6.73 11.13 -5.51
N THR A 18 -7.21 12.09 -6.31
CA THR A 18 -6.78 12.38 -7.69
C THR A 18 -6.59 11.14 -8.56
N ASN A 19 -5.36 10.86 -8.99
CA ASN A 19 -5.00 9.75 -9.87
C ASN A 19 -4.87 8.44 -9.07
N PHE A 20 -5.91 8.07 -8.34
CA PHE A 20 -5.93 6.91 -7.47
C PHE A 20 -5.65 5.62 -8.25
N ARG A 21 -4.59 4.89 -7.86
CA ARG A 21 -4.10 3.69 -8.58
C ARG A 21 -4.56 2.37 -7.97
N GLY A 22 -5.43 2.41 -6.97
CA GLY A 22 -5.84 1.23 -6.20
C GLY A 22 -5.12 1.11 -4.86
N THR A 23 -5.37 0.00 -4.16
CA THR A 23 -4.73 -0.36 -2.89
C THR A 23 -3.82 -1.58 -3.06
N PHE A 24 -2.80 -1.67 -2.21
CA PHE A 24 -1.93 -2.83 -2.15
C PHE A 24 -2.62 -4.00 -1.46
N HIS A 25 -2.38 -5.20 -1.97
CA HIS A 25 -2.96 -6.44 -1.45
C HIS A 25 -1.88 -7.52 -1.42
N ASN A 26 -1.71 -8.21 -0.29
CA ASN A 26 -0.92 -9.44 -0.30
C ASN A 26 -1.76 -10.58 -0.86
N GLN A 27 -1.31 -11.15 -1.97
CA GLN A 27 -2.00 -12.23 -2.68
C GLN A 27 -1.72 -13.63 -2.10
N LYS A 28 -0.66 -13.81 -1.30
CA LYS A 28 -0.15 -15.16 -0.97
C LYS A 28 -0.56 -15.71 0.39
N HIS A 29 -0.96 -14.89 1.36
CA HIS A 29 -1.02 -15.35 2.76
C HIS A 29 -2.22 -14.87 3.59
N GLY A 30 -3.27 -14.34 2.96
CA GLY A 30 -4.54 -13.99 3.64
C GLY A 30 -4.47 -12.80 4.61
N ARG A 31 -3.26 -12.35 5.01
CA ARG A 31 -3.05 -11.11 5.76
C ARG A 31 -3.08 -9.91 4.81
N GLY A 32 -3.91 -8.92 5.13
CA GLY A 32 -3.94 -7.64 4.42
C GLY A 32 -2.71 -6.76 4.68
N ILE A 33 -2.60 -5.67 3.94
CA ILE A 33 -1.59 -4.63 4.20
C ILE A 33 -2.17 -3.64 5.21
N SER A 34 -1.48 -3.45 6.32
CA SER A 34 -1.86 -2.49 7.36
C SER A 34 -1.22 -1.12 7.13
N HIS A 35 -1.74 -0.10 7.82
CA HIS A 35 -1.22 1.25 7.76
C HIS A 35 0.27 1.33 8.13
N GLY A 36 0.71 0.51 9.10
CA GLY A 36 2.11 0.42 9.50
C GLY A 36 3.02 -0.29 8.51
N ASP A 37 2.48 -1.22 7.70
CA ASP A 37 3.26 -1.91 6.67
C ASP A 37 3.67 -0.93 5.56
N MET A 38 2.82 0.07 5.26
CA MET A 38 3.10 1.09 4.24
C MET A 38 4.27 2.02 4.58
N ILE A 39 4.77 2.03 5.82
CA ILE A 39 5.91 2.86 6.23
C ILE A 39 7.04 2.03 6.83
N ASP A 40 7.03 0.71 6.59
CA ASP A 40 7.97 -0.25 7.17
C ASP A 40 8.13 -0.10 8.70
N LEU A 41 7.00 0.11 9.40
CA LEU A 41 7.03 0.51 10.81
C LEU A 41 7.74 -0.51 11.71
N LYS A 42 7.54 -1.80 11.41
CA LYS A 42 8.08 -2.91 12.22
C LYS A 42 9.45 -3.38 11.76
N ARG A 43 9.93 -2.96 10.57
CA ARG A 43 11.17 -3.49 9.95
C ARG A 43 11.18 -5.02 9.87
N GLU A 44 10.03 -5.59 9.54
CA GLU A 44 9.84 -7.03 9.42
C GLU A 44 9.62 -7.38 7.94
N ASP A 45 10.42 -8.31 7.42
CA ASP A 45 10.27 -8.79 6.05
C ASP A 45 8.92 -9.49 5.89
N TYR A 46 8.06 -8.90 5.07
CA TYR A 46 6.74 -9.43 4.81
C TYR A 46 6.70 -10.21 3.50
N ARG A 47 6.54 -11.54 3.61
CA ARG A 47 6.47 -12.40 2.43
C ARG A 47 5.30 -12.00 1.53
N GLY A 48 5.62 -11.60 0.30
CA GLY A 48 4.65 -11.29 -0.74
C GLY A 48 4.28 -9.82 -0.88
N PHE A 49 4.87 -8.92 -0.10
CA PHE A 49 4.76 -7.47 -0.31
C PHE A 49 6.00 -6.76 0.22
N ASP A 50 6.68 -6.03 -0.66
CA ASP A 50 7.89 -5.26 -0.36
C ASP A 50 7.59 -3.78 -0.56
N VAL A 51 7.38 -3.06 0.55
CA VAL A 51 7.01 -1.65 0.51
C VAL A 51 8.09 -0.76 -0.11
N MET A 52 9.37 -1.14 0.02
CA MET A 52 10.48 -0.35 -0.50
C MET A 52 10.49 -0.39 -2.03
N GLU A 53 10.33 -1.58 -2.61
CA GLU A 53 10.21 -1.75 -4.07
C GLU A 53 8.98 -1.03 -4.64
N GLU A 54 7.87 -0.98 -3.90
CA GLU A 54 6.69 -0.20 -4.33
C GLU A 54 7.00 1.31 -4.35
N TYR A 55 7.69 1.86 -3.35
CA TYR A 55 8.10 3.28 -3.37
C TYR A 55 9.13 3.57 -4.46
N ILE A 56 10.08 2.66 -4.71
CA ILE A 56 11.02 2.78 -5.83
C ILE A 56 10.24 2.87 -7.14
N THR A 57 9.26 2.00 -7.36
CA THR A 57 8.39 2.02 -8.55
C THR A 57 7.67 3.36 -8.70
N ILE A 58 7.10 3.89 -7.62
CA ILE A 58 6.42 5.21 -7.64
C ILE A 58 7.40 6.32 -8.05
N VAL A 59 8.60 6.35 -7.47
CA VAL A 59 9.60 7.38 -7.78
C VAL A 59 10.13 7.25 -9.21
N SER A 60 10.35 6.03 -9.70
CA SER A 60 10.72 5.78 -11.10
C SER A 60 9.68 6.31 -12.07
N GLU A 61 8.39 6.07 -11.81
CA GLU A 61 7.33 6.61 -12.66
C GLU A 61 7.21 8.14 -12.59
N LEU A 62 7.49 8.75 -11.44
CA LEU A 62 7.52 10.21 -11.32
C LEU A 62 8.66 10.79 -12.15
N LYS A 63 9.85 10.17 -12.09
CA LYS A 63 10.99 10.53 -12.92
C LYS A 63 10.66 10.44 -14.41
N ASP A 64 10.00 9.37 -14.84
CA ASP A 64 9.61 9.19 -16.26
C ASP A 64 8.59 10.25 -16.73
N LYS A 65 7.84 10.84 -15.80
CA LYS A 65 6.93 11.97 -16.07
C LYS A 65 7.62 13.34 -16.03
N GLY A 66 8.92 13.38 -15.71
CA GLY A 66 9.71 14.62 -15.64
C GLY A 66 9.58 15.40 -14.34
N PHE A 67 9.21 14.74 -13.23
CA PHE A 67 9.25 15.32 -11.87
C PHE A 67 10.60 15.10 -11.19
#